data_AF-A0A7V0TB67-F1
#
_entry.id   AF-A0A7V0TB67-F1
#
_cell.length_a   1.000
_cell.length_b   1.000
_cell.length_c   1.000
_cell.angle_alpha   90.00
_cell.angle_beta   90.00
_cell.angle_gamma   90.00
#
_symmetry.space_group_name_H-M   'P 1'
#
loop_
_entity.id
_entity.type
_entity.pdbx_description
1 polymer ?
#
loop_
_entity_poly.entity_id
_entity_poly.type
_entity_poly.pdbx_seq_one_letter_code
_entity_poly.pdbx_strand_id
1 'polypeptide(L)'
;MPYHIPAESIIRKTVKERIINSHLIPSRNDLKGDAKLVFSQLATLGIANLADLRKALHTKSKLEDYAASSEISPDRITLLRREIESRFPKAVALKGFNRLILALEKLQIKDTEKLFQRFEKGSELLHKIIGKDAQIEKTLKTISNLCRGQWTNATAARMLILAGIDSTRALADSDDEIPYF
;
A
#
# COMPACT_ATOMS: atom_id res chain seq x y z
N MET A 1 -9.74 -10.11 3.23
CA MET A 1 -9.23 -8.82 3.78
C MET A 1 -9.58 -7.70 2.80
N PRO A 2 -10.13 -6.56 3.26
CA PRO A 2 -10.45 -5.45 2.37
C PRO A 2 -9.21 -4.96 1.62
N TYR A 3 -9.37 -4.39 0.42
CA TYR A 3 -8.25 -3.94 -0.40
C TYR A 3 -7.43 -2.85 0.29
N HIS A 4 -8.12 -1.92 0.96
CA HIS A 4 -7.53 -0.89 1.80
C HIS A 4 -7.72 -1.20 3.28
N ILE A 5 -6.75 -0.78 4.08
CA ILE A 5 -6.85 -0.81 5.55
C ILE A 5 -7.89 0.22 6.04
N PRO A 6 -8.63 -0.07 7.12
CA PRO A 6 -9.60 0.86 7.71
C PRO A 6 -8.87 2.01 8.43
N ALA A 7 -8.54 3.07 7.71
CA ALA A 7 -7.68 4.16 8.20
C ALA A 7 -8.25 4.92 9.41
N GLU A 8 -9.57 5.02 9.49
CA GLU A 8 -10.31 5.68 10.58
C GLU A 8 -10.14 4.92 11.91
N SER A 9 -9.95 3.60 11.85
CA SER A 9 -9.79 2.75 13.03
C SER A 9 -8.37 2.76 13.61
N ILE A 10 -7.39 3.25 12.84
CA ILE A 10 -5.98 3.24 13.24
C ILE A 10 -5.67 4.58 13.91
N ILE A 11 -5.65 4.57 15.24
CA ILE A 11 -5.38 5.78 16.04
C ILE A 11 -3.95 6.29 15.84
N ARG A 12 -3.77 7.60 15.96
CA ARG A 12 -2.47 8.30 15.81
C ARG A 12 -1.35 7.66 16.64
N LYS A 13 -1.66 7.25 17.87
CA LYS A 13 -0.69 6.61 18.78
C LYS A 13 -0.11 5.32 18.19
N THR A 14 -0.96 4.48 17.60
CA THR A 14 -0.54 3.24 16.93
C THR A 14 0.33 3.52 15.71
N VAL A 15 0.02 4.56 14.93
CA VAL A 15 0.86 4.98 13.79
C VAL A 15 2.25 5.40 14.26
N LYS A 16 2.32 6.21 15.33
CA LYS A 16 3.58 6.66 15.95
C LYS A 16 4.42 5.47 16.43
N GLU A 17 3.82 4.59 17.24
CA GLU A 17 4.50 3.43 17.80
C GLU A 17 5.04 2.52 16.70
N ARG A 18 4.26 2.32 15.64
CA ARG A 18 4.70 1.59 14.47
C ARG A 18 5.92 2.24 13.84
N ILE A 19 5.92 3.54 13.55
CA ILE A 19 7.07 4.24 12.95
C ILE A 19 8.34 4.11 13.80
N ILE A 20 8.20 4.24 15.13
CA ILE A 20 9.33 4.14 16.07
C ILE A 20 9.89 2.71 16.10
N ASN A 21 9.01 1.71 16.17
CA ASN A 21 9.38 0.33 16.45
C ASN A 21 9.64 -0.51 15.18
N SER A 22 9.10 -0.12 14.02
CA SER A 22 9.29 -0.87 12.78
C SER A 22 10.69 -0.66 12.22
N HIS A 23 11.26 -1.67 11.57
CA HIS A 23 12.28 -1.39 10.56
C HIS A 23 11.65 -0.53 9.47
N LEU A 24 12.28 0.59 9.14
CA LEU A 24 11.86 1.42 8.01
C LEU A 24 12.89 1.22 6.91
N ILE A 25 12.47 1.44 5.66
CA ILE A 25 13.45 1.50 4.57
C ILE A 25 14.50 2.59 4.88
N PRO A 26 15.76 2.43 4.43
CA PRO A 26 16.85 3.33 4.80
C PRO A 26 16.54 4.82 4.62
N SER A 27 15.89 5.17 3.51
CA SER A 27 15.49 6.55 3.17
C SER A 27 14.41 7.15 4.09
N ARG A 28 13.86 6.36 5.02
CA ARG A 28 12.82 6.77 5.98
C ARG A 28 13.24 6.60 7.43
N ASN A 29 14.42 6.05 7.70
CA ASN A 29 14.90 5.83 9.07
C ASN A 29 14.96 7.13 9.88
N ASP A 30 15.23 8.24 9.20
CA ASP A 30 15.21 9.55 9.83
C ASP A 30 13.90 9.77 10.59
N LEU A 31 12.75 9.28 10.10
CA LEU A 31 11.41 9.45 10.72
C LEU A 31 11.36 9.03 12.18
N LYS A 32 12.24 8.13 12.62
CA LYS A 32 12.29 7.67 14.02
C LYS A 32 12.78 8.75 14.98
N GLY A 33 13.79 9.53 14.57
CA GLY A 33 14.54 10.42 15.47
C GLY A 33 13.69 11.44 16.22
N ASP A 34 12.71 12.04 15.55
CA ASP A 34 11.82 13.06 16.15
C ASP A 34 10.34 12.62 16.21
N ALA A 35 10.03 11.35 15.96
CA ALA A 35 8.64 10.87 15.83
C ALA A 35 7.76 11.30 17.02
N LYS A 36 8.33 11.32 18.23
CA LYS A 36 7.61 11.79 19.43
C LYS A 36 7.19 13.26 19.34
N LEU A 37 8.08 14.13 18.85
CA LEU A 37 7.82 15.57 18.70
C LEU A 37 6.77 15.80 17.62
N VAL A 38 6.98 15.24 16.43
CA VAL A 38 6.08 15.36 15.28
C VAL A 38 4.66 14.90 15.65
N PHE A 39 4.53 13.72 16.26
CA PHE A 39 3.21 13.19 16.64
C PHE A 39 2.56 13.91 17.83
N SER A 40 3.32 14.69 18.60
CA SER A 40 2.77 15.60 19.62
C SER A 40 2.21 16.86 18.98
N GLN A 41 2.92 17.45 18.01
CA GLN A 41 2.42 18.60 17.23
C GLN A 41 1.23 18.22 16.34
N LEU A 42 1.20 17.01 15.76
CA LEU A 42 0.01 16.50 15.08
C LEU A 42 -1.20 16.41 16.03
N ALA A 43 -0.98 16.11 17.31
CA ALA A 43 -2.05 16.00 18.29
C ALA A 43 -2.72 17.34 18.59
N THR A 44 -1.94 18.42 18.70
CA THR A 44 -2.46 19.78 18.97
C THR A 44 -3.30 20.31 17.81
N LEU A 45 -3.10 19.77 16.61
CA LEU A 45 -3.86 20.09 15.39
C LEU A 45 -5.10 19.21 15.20
N GLY A 46 -5.48 18.42 16.21
CA GLY A 46 -6.72 17.61 16.19
C GLY A 46 -6.65 16.35 15.31
N ILE A 47 -5.46 15.94 14.84
CA ILE A 47 -5.31 14.74 14.01
C ILE A 47 -5.41 13.51 14.92
N ALA A 48 -6.50 12.72 14.80
CA ALA A 48 -6.79 11.63 15.73
C ALA A 48 -6.40 10.25 15.20
N ASN A 49 -6.49 10.03 13.88
CA ASN A 49 -6.29 8.73 13.24
C ASN A 49 -5.49 8.81 11.92
N LEU A 50 -5.27 7.67 11.28
CA LEU A 50 -4.53 7.56 10.03
C LEU A 50 -5.25 8.25 8.86
N ALA A 51 -6.59 8.28 8.84
CA ALA A 51 -7.35 8.97 7.81
C ALA A 51 -7.15 10.50 7.91
N ASP A 52 -7.18 11.06 9.12
CA ASP A 52 -6.90 12.47 9.37
C ASP A 52 -5.48 12.83 8.93
N LEU A 53 -4.51 11.99 9.32
CA LEU A 53 -3.10 12.18 8.96
C LEU A 53 -2.93 12.17 7.44
N ARG A 54 -3.57 11.22 6.76
CA ARG A 54 -3.55 11.15 5.30
C ARG A 54 -4.16 12.40 4.67
N LYS A 55 -5.31 12.85 5.17
CA LYS A 55 -6.03 14.03 4.67
C LYS A 55 -5.25 15.33 4.88
N ALA A 56 -4.54 15.46 6.00
CA ALA A 56 -3.67 16.58 6.33
C ALA A 56 -2.45 16.62 5.40
N LEU A 57 -1.89 15.47 5.06
CA LEU A 57 -0.64 15.36 4.28
C LEU A 57 -0.86 15.21 2.77
N HIS A 58 -2.10 15.24 2.26
CA HIS A 58 -2.41 14.79 0.90
C HIS A 58 -1.93 15.73 -0.22
N THR A 59 -2.02 17.06 -0.04
CA THR A 59 -1.73 18.04 -1.11
C THR A 59 -0.54 18.92 -0.77
N LYS A 60 0.17 19.41 -1.79
CA LYS A 60 1.35 20.27 -1.61
C LYS A 60 1.03 21.52 -0.79
N SER A 61 -0.07 22.22 -1.08
CA SER A 61 -0.45 23.39 -0.28
C SER A 61 -0.72 23.01 1.18
N LYS A 62 -1.40 21.88 1.45
CA LYS A 62 -1.62 21.44 2.84
C LYS A 62 -0.32 21.07 3.56
N LEU A 63 0.67 20.52 2.84
CA LEU A 63 2.00 20.26 3.39
C LEU A 63 2.73 21.57 3.73
N GLU A 64 2.63 22.57 2.86
CA GLU A 64 3.20 23.91 3.07
C GLU A 64 2.51 24.64 4.22
N ASP A 65 1.17 24.63 4.26
CA ASP A 65 0.35 25.18 5.34
C ASP A 65 0.67 24.51 6.68
N TYR A 66 0.89 23.18 6.65
CA TYR A 66 1.28 22.41 7.82
C TYR A 66 2.72 22.71 8.26
N ALA A 67 3.66 22.81 7.31
CA ALA A 67 5.05 23.20 7.59
C ALA A 67 5.17 24.64 8.11
N ALA A 68 4.26 25.54 7.71
CA ALA A 68 4.23 26.91 8.19
C ALA A 68 3.58 27.04 9.58
N SER A 69 2.64 26.16 9.90
CA SER A 69 1.94 26.15 11.21
C SER A 69 2.58 25.22 12.25
N SER A 70 3.60 24.44 11.86
CA SER A 70 4.36 23.56 12.74
C SER A 70 5.85 23.89 12.64
N GLU A 71 6.63 23.56 13.67
CA GLU A 71 8.10 23.69 13.61
C GLU A 71 8.76 22.52 12.84
N ILE A 72 8.00 21.85 11.96
CA ILE A 72 8.44 20.65 11.26
C ILE A 72 8.88 21.02 9.84
N SER A 73 10.05 20.55 9.43
CA SER A 73 10.56 20.84 8.08
C SER A 73 9.68 20.22 6.98
N PRO A 74 9.55 20.87 5.81
CA PRO A 74 8.81 20.33 4.66
C PRO A 74 9.29 18.94 4.21
N ASP A 75 10.60 18.70 4.29
CA ASP A 75 11.19 17.41 3.93
C ASP A 75 10.73 16.30 4.88
N ARG A 76 10.62 16.62 6.18
CA ARG A 76 10.14 15.69 7.20
C ARG A 76 8.70 15.28 6.97
N ILE A 77 7.85 16.26 6.67
CA ILE A 77 6.44 16.05 6.37
C ILE A 77 6.29 15.23 5.08
N THR A 78 7.16 15.46 4.09
CA THR A 78 7.21 14.68 2.86
C THR A 78 7.59 13.21 3.11
N LEU A 79 8.59 12.94 3.97
CA LEU A 79 8.93 11.58 4.37
C LEU A 79 7.78 10.90 5.10
N LEU A 80 7.13 11.60 6.03
CA LEU A 80 5.98 11.07 6.76
C LEU A 80 4.85 10.72 5.80
N ARG A 81 4.52 11.63 4.87
CA ARG A 81 3.53 11.38 3.82
C ARG A 81 3.87 10.13 3.00
N ARG A 82 5.13 9.96 2.58
CA ARG A 82 5.56 8.78 1.82
C ARG A 82 5.40 7.48 2.62
N GLU A 83 5.68 7.53 3.92
CA GLU A 83 5.44 6.40 4.83
C GLU A 83 3.96 6.06 4.93
N ILE A 84 3.12 7.07 5.18
CA ILE A 84 1.67 6.90 5.30
C ILE A 84 1.06 6.40 3.99
N GLU A 85 1.34 7.03 2.85
CA GLU A 85 0.79 6.65 1.55
C GLU A 85 1.24 5.27 1.10
N SER A 86 2.41 4.79 1.53
CA SER A 86 2.83 3.42 1.20
C SER A 86 1.94 2.34 1.82
N ARG A 87 1.14 2.67 2.84
CA ARG A 87 0.13 1.78 3.44
C ARG A 87 -1.17 1.71 2.64
N PHE A 88 -1.32 2.53 1.61
CA PHE A 88 -2.49 2.57 0.75
C PHE A 88 -2.09 2.09 -0.65
N PRO A 89 -2.29 0.79 -0.94
CA PRO A 89 -1.86 0.23 -2.21
C PRO A 89 -2.50 0.96 -3.37
N LYS A 90 -1.69 1.39 -4.33
CA LYS A 90 -2.22 2.02 -5.54
C LYS A 90 -2.78 0.93 -6.46
N ALA A 91 -3.95 1.18 -7.03
CA ALA A 91 -4.47 0.36 -8.11
C ALA A 91 -3.48 0.44 -9.29
N VAL A 92 -2.85 -0.68 -9.65
CA VAL A 92 -1.88 -0.73 -10.74
C VAL A 92 -2.58 -1.16 -12.02
N ALA A 93 -2.37 -0.42 -13.11
CA ALA A 93 -2.97 -0.73 -14.40
C ALA A 93 -2.52 -2.12 -14.89
N LEU A 94 -3.47 -2.93 -15.34
CA LEU A 94 -3.20 -4.28 -15.85
C LEU A 94 -2.64 -4.27 -17.28
N LYS A 95 -2.58 -3.11 -17.94
CA LYS A 95 -2.05 -2.93 -19.31
C LYS A 95 -0.61 -3.39 -19.50
N GLY A 96 0.18 -3.55 -18.44
CA GLY A 96 1.50 -4.16 -18.55
C GLY A 96 1.47 -5.67 -18.82
N PHE A 97 0.38 -6.38 -18.52
CA PHE A 97 0.29 -7.84 -18.44
C PHE A 97 -0.23 -8.47 -19.74
N ASN A 98 0.62 -8.47 -20.76
CA ASN A 98 0.31 -8.58 -22.20
C ASN A 98 -0.71 -9.66 -22.66
N ARG A 99 -0.77 -10.85 -22.05
CA ARG A 99 -1.60 -11.96 -22.56
C ARG A 99 -3.07 -11.92 -22.13
N LEU A 100 -3.43 -11.16 -21.09
CA LEU A 100 -4.75 -11.24 -20.46
C LEU A 100 -5.55 -9.92 -20.55
N ILE A 101 -4.96 -8.87 -21.10
CA ILE A 101 -5.52 -7.51 -21.11
C ILE A 101 -6.87 -7.48 -21.83
N LEU A 102 -6.97 -8.07 -23.03
CA LEU A 102 -8.20 -8.04 -23.82
C LEU A 102 -9.38 -8.72 -23.12
N ALA A 103 -9.09 -9.82 -22.41
CA ALA A 103 -10.07 -10.55 -21.61
C ALA A 103 -10.56 -9.73 -20.41
N LEU A 104 -9.63 -9.10 -19.69
CA LEU A 104 -9.91 -8.30 -18.50
C LEU A 104 -10.60 -6.97 -18.82
N GLU A 105 -10.26 -6.36 -19.96
CA GLU A 105 -10.89 -5.13 -20.45
C GLU A 105 -12.37 -5.34 -20.79
N LYS A 106 -12.75 -6.50 -21.36
CA LYS A 106 -14.16 -6.87 -21.59
C LYS A 106 -14.98 -6.92 -20.30
N LEU A 107 -14.35 -7.25 -19.17
CA LEU A 107 -14.94 -7.24 -17.83
C LEU A 107 -14.85 -5.89 -17.13
N GLN A 108 -14.34 -4.85 -17.80
CA GLN A 108 -14.02 -3.55 -17.20
C GLN A 108 -13.04 -3.63 -16.02
N ILE A 109 -12.25 -4.70 -15.94
CA ILE A 109 -11.19 -4.91 -14.95
C ILE A 109 -9.90 -4.28 -15.49
N LYS A 110 -9.65 -3.04 -15.08
CA LYS A 110 -8.54 -2.22 -15.61
C LYS A 110 -7.30 -2.20 -14.71
N ASP A 111 -7.46 -2.59 -13.45
CA ASP A 111 -6.44 -2.44 -12.41
C ASP A 111 -6.50 -3.58 -11.37
N THR A 112 -5.47 -3.66 -10.54
CA THR A 112 -5.31 -4.69 -9.50
C THR A 112 -6.38 -4.62 -8.41
N GLU A 113 -6.97 -3.46 -8.15
CA GLU A 113 -8.03 -3.30 -7.17
C GLU A 113 -9.33 -3.96 -7.66
N LYS A 114 -9.75 -3.63 -8.87
CA LYS A 114 -10.93 -4.26 -9.49
C LYS A 114 -10.74 -5.76 -9.66
N LEU A 115 -9.52 -6.18 -9.99
CA LEU A 115 -9.18 -7.60 -10.09
C LEU A 115 -9.32 -8.30 -8.73
N PHE A 116 -8.80 -7.69 -7.66
CA PHE A 116 -8.95 -8.20 -6.30
C PHE A 116 -10.42 -8.30 -5.89
N GLN A 117 -11.19 -7.21 -6.07
CA GLN A 117 -12.63 -7.19 -5.76
C GLN A 117 -13.41 -8.23 -6.57
N ARG A 118 -13.00 -8.50 -7.81
CA ARG A 118 -13.60 -9.52 -8.65
C ARG A 118 -13.39 -10.92 -8.06
N PHE A 119 -12.19 -11.21 -7.55
CA PHE A 119 -11.91 -12.49 -6.90
C PHE A 119 -12.67 -12.67 -5.58
N GLU A 120 -12.82 -11.62 -4.77
CA GLU A 120 -13.64 -11.67 -3.54
C GLU A 120 -15.12 -11.94 -3.85
N LYS A 121 -15.63 -11.46 -4.99
CA LYS A 121 -17.01 -11.72 -5.46
C LYS A 121 -17.17 -13.07 -6.19
N GLY A 122 -16.12 -13.89 -6.28
CA GLY A 122 -16.11 -15.21 -6.94
C GLY A 122 -15.60 -15.19 -8.39
N SER A 123 -14.87 -16.23 -8.83
CA SER A 123 -14.14 -16.24 -10.10
C SER A 123 -14.95 -16.70 -11.34
N GLU A 124 -16.24 -16.95 -11.21
CA GLU A 124 -17.06 -17.58 -12.28
C GLU A 124 -17.08 -16.80 -13.62
N LEU A 125 -17.37 -15.50 -13.60
CA LEU A 125 -17.33 -14.67 -14.82
C LEU A 125 -15.90 -14.50 -15.38
N LEU A 126 -14.87 -14.65 -14.52
CA LEU A 126 -13.48 -14.64 -14.97
C LEU A 126 -13.22 -15.93 -15.76
N HIS A 127 -13.59 -17.08 -15.20
CA HIS A 127 -13.45 -18.39 -15.86
C HIS A 127 -14.17 -18.48 -17.21
N LYS A 128 -15.30 -17.79 -17.38
CA LYS A 128 -16.01 -17.72 -18.68
C LYS A 128 -15.18 -17.06 -19.79
N ILE A 129 -14.18 -16.24 -19.44
CA ILE A 129 -13.42 -15.43 -20.40
C ILE A 129 -11.97 -15.88 -20.51
N ILE A 130 -11.31 -16.19 -19.40
CA ILE A 130 -9.91 -16.68 -19.39
C ILE A 130 -9.82 -18.21 -19.50
N GLY A 131 -10.95 -18.91 -19.50
CA GLY A 131 -10.99 -20.36 -19.34
C GLY A 131 -10.73 -20.77 -17.88
N LYS A 132 -10.85 -22.07 -17.60
CA LYS A 132 -10.49 -22.66 -16.29
C LYS A 132 -8.99 -22.96 -16.19
N ASP A 133 -8.15 -22.11 -16.78
CA ASP A 133 -6.70 -22.25 -16.67
C ASP A 133 -6.28 -21.86 -15.25
N ALA A 134 -5.94 -22.87 -14.47
CA ALA A 134 -5.55 -22.72 -13.08
C ALA A 134 -4.27 -21.87 -12.91
N GLN A 135 -3.36 -21.90 -13.89
CA GLN A 135 -2.09 -21.16 -13.81
C GLN A 135 -2.31 -19.68 -14.09
N ILE A 136 -3.18 -19.35 -15.05
CA ILE A 136 -3.59 -17.98 -15.32
C ILE A 136 -4.32 -17.40 -14.10
N GLU A 137 -5.27 -18.15 -13.54
CA GLU A 137 -6.00 -17.72 -12.35
C GLU A 137 -5.06 -17.49 -11.16
N LYS A 138 -4.15 -18.45 -10.89
CA LYS A 138 -3.15 -18.31 -9.83
C LYS A 138 -2.33 -17.04 -10.04
N THR A 139 -1.83 -16.81 -11.26
CA THR A 139 -1.01 -15.64 -11.59
C THR A 139 -1.77 -14.34 -11.34
N LEU A 140 -3.02 -14.22 -11.78
CA LEU A 140 -3.85 -13.02 -11.57
C LEU A 140 -4.17 -12.77 -10.10
N LYS A 141 -4.49 -13.83 -9.34
CA LYS A 141 -4.68 -13.76 -7.89
C LYS A 141 -3.41 -13.26 -7.21
N THR A 142 -2.28 -13.88 -7.51
CA THR A 142 -0.98 -13.52 -6.94
C THR A 142 -0.60 -12.08 -7.25
N ILE A 143 -0.73 -11.61 -8.51
CA ILE A 143 -0.44 -10.22 -8.87
C ILE A 143 -1.34 -9.25 -8.09
N SER A 144 -2.66 -9.52 -8.05
CA SER A 144 -3.58 -8.65 -7.33
C SER A 144 -3.30 -8.60 -5.82
N ASN A 145 -2.78 -9.70 -5.26
CA ASN A 145 -2.41 -9.78 -3.85
C ASN A 145 -1.09 -9.08 -3.56
N LEU A 146 -0.03 -9.37 -4.33
CA LEU A 146 1.30 -8.79 -4.15
C LEU A 146 1.31 -7.27 -4.31
N CYS A 147 0.55 -6.73 -5.27
CA CYS A 147 0.40 -5.28 -5.44
C CYS A 147 -0.32 -4.58 -4.27
N ARG A 148 -0.85 -5.33 -3.29
CA ARG A 148 -1.34 -4.79 -2.02
C ARG A 148 -0.27 -4.65 -0.94
N GLY A 149 0.89 -5.27 -1.13
CA GLY A 149 2.01 -5.17 -0.21
C GLY A 149 2.58 -3.75 -0.18
N GLN A 150 3.13 -3.36 0.97
CA GLN A 150 3.85 -2.10 1.08
C GLN A 150 5.04 -2.12 0.09
N TRP A 151 5.24 -1.03 -0.64
CA TRP A 151 6.33 -0.86 -1.63
C TRP A 151 6.27 -1.74 -2.88
N THR A 152 5.22 -2.55 -3.06
CA THR A 152 5.10 -3.44 -4.22
C THR A 152 4.31 -2.78 -5.37
N ASN A 153 5.01 -2.49 -6.47
CA ASN A 153 4.38 -2.12 -7.74
C ASN A 153 4.27 -3.33 -8.68
N ALA A 154 3.71 -3.17 -9.89
CA ALA A 154 3.58 -4.28 -10.84
C ALA A 154 4.92 -4.91 -11.25
N THR A 155 5.99 -4.14 -11.33
CA THR A 155 7.33 -4.66 -11.66
C THR A 155 7.87 -5.52 -10.51
N ALA A 156 7.78 -5.02 -9.28
CA ALA A 156 8.18 -5.76 -8.08
C ALA A 156 7.35 -7.04 -7.93
N ALA A 157 6.02 -6.98 -8.11
CA ALA A 157 5.15 -8.15 -8.05
C ALA A 157 5.55 -9.23 -9.06
N ARG A 158 5.97 -8.85 -10.28
CA ARG A 158 6.48 -9.82 -11.27
C ARG A 158 7.79 -10.46 -10.85
N MET A 159 8.71 -9.66 -10.33
CA MET A 159 9.99 -10.18 -9.83
C MET A 159 9.77 -11.18 -8.70
N LEU A 160 8.86 -10.88 -7.78
CA LEU A 160 8.47 -11.78 -6.69
C LEU A 160 7.87 -13.10 -7.20
N ILE A 161 6.97 -13.04 -8.19
CA ILE A 161 6.41 -14.24 -8.84
C ILE A 161 7.51 -15.09 -9.48
N LEU A 162 8.46 -14.46 -10.19
CA LEU A 162 9.60 -15.16 -10.80
C LEU A 162 10.52 -15.79 -9.74
N ALA A 163 10.63 -15.19 -8.56
CA ALA A 163 11.36 -15.72 -7.41
C ALA A 163 10.57 -16.81 -6.64
N GLY A 164 9.36 -17.17 -7.07
CA GLY A 164 8.53 -18.19 -6.42
C GLY A 164 7.67 -17.68 -5.26
N ILE A 165 7.65 -16.37 -5.01
CA ILE A 165 6.83 -15.74 -3.96
C ILE A 165 5.43 -15.46 -4.53
N ASP A 166 4.42 -16.12 -3.98
CA ASP A 166 3.06 -16.11 -4.55
C ASP A 166 1.99 -15.40 -3.69
N SER A 167 2.38 -14.86 -2.53
CA SER A 167 1.50 -14.07 -1.67
C SER A 167 2.29 -13.07 -0.83
N THR A 168 1.58 -12.05 -0.33
CA THR A 168 2.13 -11.12 0.66
C THR A 168 2.59 -11.86 1.92
N ARG A 169 1.87 -12.89 2.35
CA ARG A 169 2.30 -13.73 3.47
C ARG A 169 3.58 -14.51 3.17
N ALA A 170 3.70 -15.12 1.98
CA ALA A 170 4.94 -15.78 1.59
C ALA A 170 6.12 -14.82 1.54
N LEU A 171 5.89 -13.56 1.15
CA LEU A 171 6.89 -12.50 1.24
C LEU A 171 7.27 -12.19 2.70
N ALA A 172 6.31 -12.21 3.62
CA ALA A 172 6.52 -12.04 5.06
C ALA A 172 7.46 -13.08 5.63
N ASP A 173 7.20 -14.33 5.23
CA ASP A 173 7.78 -15.52 5.81
C ASP A 173 9.13 -15.84 5.15
N SER A 174 9.43 -15.31 3.94
CA SER A 174 10.69 -15.51 3.22
C SER A 174 11.85 -14.63 3.69
N ASP A 175 11.57 -13.64 4.54
CA ASP A 175 12.58 -12.77 5.13
C ASP A 175 13.10 -13.38 6.44
N ASP A 176 14.19 -14.16 6.37
CA ASP A 176 14.94 -14.58 7.57
C ASP A 176 15.65 -13.40 8.28
N GLU A 177 15.64 -12.19 7.71
CA GLU A 177 16.20 -10.98 8.35
C GLU A 177 15.31 -9.73 8.43
N ILE A 178 14.07 -9.68 7.89
CA ILE A 178 13.26 -8.44 8.02
C ILE A 178 11.73 -8.66 8.10
N PRO A 179 11.07 -8.41 9.26
CA PRO A 179 9.62 -8.58 9.39
C PRO A 179 8.87 -7.34 8.87
N TYR A 180 8.19 -7.45 7.73
CA TYR A 180 7.35 -6.38 7.16
C TYR A 180 5.90 -6.79 6.92
N PHE A 181 5.13 -7.11 7.96
CA PHE A 181 3.66 -7.14 7.90
C PHE A 181 3.02 -6.51 9.13
#